data_AF-A0A9D2LSR4-F1
#
_entry.id   AF-A0A9D2LSR4-F1
#
_cell.length_a   1.000
_cell.length_b   1.000
_cell.length_c   1.000
_cell.angle_alpha   90.00
_cell.angle_beta   90.00
_cell.angle_gamma   90.00
#
_symmetry.space_group_name_H-M   'P 1'
#
loop_
_entity.id
_entity.type
_entity.pdbx_description
1 polymer ?
#
loop_
_entity_poly.entity_id
_entity_poly.type
_entity_poly.pdbx_seq_one_letter_code
_entity_poly.pdbx_strand_id
1 'polypeptide(L)'
;MELFDKLFSKSEKTDQNQETPKKTLEELVQASLDFLIKKKDGETPAATFPIPGTRNIARLYFGPVDKRKDARWHYTVGVYKKGTNMLVSHYLKSGTKEEVYEYIKTEENKNQTITSVKELSEDVDERWS
;
A
#
# COMPACT_ATOMS: atom_id res chain seq x y z
N MET A 1 46.96 -8.00 -38.38
CA MET A 1 45.50 -7.82 -38.43
C MET A 1 44.85 -8.88 -37.54
N GLU A 2 45.21 -8.99 -36.25
CA GLU A 2 44.64 -10.02 -35.33
C GLU A 2 44.78 -9.61 -33.85
N LEU A 3 44.36 -8.40 -33.46
CA LEU A 3 44.39 -8.00 -32.04
C LEU A 3 43.06 -7.45 -31.50
N PHE A 4 42.00 -7.42 -32.31
CA PHE A 4 40.70 -6.87 -31.90
C PHE A 4 39.62 -7.92 -31.59
N ASP A 5 39.83 -9.20 -31.92
CA ASP A 5 38.82 -10.25 -31.71
C ASP A 5 38.71 -10.77 -30.26
N LYS A 6 39.56 -10.29 -29.34
CA LYS A 6 39.51 -10.66 -27.92
C LYS A 6 38.71 -9.70 -27.02
N LEU A 7 38.15 -8.62 -27.58
CA LEU A 7 37.32 -7.67 -26.82
C LEU A 7 35.84 -8.08 -26.74
N PHE A 8 35.43 -9.14 -27.43
CA PHE A 8 34.14 -9.80 -27.25
C PHE A 8 34.23 -10.98 -26.26
N SER A 9 34.72 -10.76 -25.05
CA SER A 9 34.29 -11.64 -23.95
C SER A 9 32.96 -11.11 -23.42
N LYS A 10 31.93 -11.50 -24.17
CA LYS A 10 30.51 -11.29 -23.91
C LYS A 10 30.22 -11.89 -22.53
N SER A 11 30.33 -11.07 -21.48
CA SER A 11 29.78 -11.42 -20.18
C SER A 11 28.27 -11.55 -20.38
N GLU A 12 27.81 -12.79 -20.48
CA GLU A 12 26.41 -13.14 -20.36
C GLU A 12 25.89 -12.48 -19.08
N LYS A 13 25.15 -11.39 -19.23
CA LYS A 13 24.26 -10.92 -18.19
C LYS A 13 23.20 -12.00 -18.07
N THR A 14 23.43 -12.94 -17.18
CA THR A 14 22.37 -13.79 -16.64
C THR A 14 21.39 -12.82 -16.01
N ASP A 15 20.32 -12.50 -16.74
CA ASP A 15 19.10 -11.94 -16.16
C ASP A 15 18.59 -12.97 -15.15
N GLN A 16 19.17 -12.94 -13.95
CA GLN A 16 18.52 -13.48 -12.77
C GLN A 16 17.36 -12.54 -12.47
N ASN A 17 16.30 -12.69 -13.26
CA ASN A 17 14.97 -12.30 -12.90
C ASN A 17 14.60 -13.19 -11.70
N GLN A 18 15.13 -12.84 -10.53
CA GLN A 18 14.70 -13.42 -9.26
C GLN A 18 13.25 -13.00 -9.13
N GLU A 19 12.33 -13.85 -9.58
CA GLU A 19 10.90 -13.73 -9.33
C GLU A 19 10.75 -13.65 -7.82
N THR A 20 10.64 -12.43 -7.32
CA THR A 20 10.33 -12.19 -5.93
C THR A 20 8.97 -12.84 -5.71
N PRO A 21 8.81 -13.72 -4.70
CA PRO A 21 7.54 -14.37 -4.47
C PRO A 21 6.44 -13.31 -4.37
N LYS A 22 5.39 -13.45 -5.19
CA LYS A 22 4.26 -12.51 -5.20
C LYS A 22 3.62 -12.54 -3.82
N LYS A 23 3.75 -11.42 -3.10
CA LYS A 23 3.16 -11.27 -1.77
C LYS A 23 1.63 -11.40 -1.84
N THR A 24 1.04 -12.02 -0.82
CA THR A 24 -0.42 -12.07 -0.66
C THR A 24 -0.98 -10.71 -0.24
N LEU A 25 -2.30 -10.53 -0.36
CA LEU A 25 -2.95 -9.30 0.09
C LEU A 25 -2.76 -9.11 1.60
N GLU A 26 -2.87 -10.19 2.37
CA GLU A 26 -2.70 -10.23 3.81
C GLU A 26 -1.28 -9.79 4.22
N GLU A 27 -0.25 -10.26 3.52
CA GLU A 27 1.15 -9.84 3.73
C GLU A 27 1.37 -8.36 3.38
N LEU A 28 0.74 -7.88 2.31
CA LEU A 28 0.84 -6.48 1.89
C LEU A 28 0.15 -5.54 2.88
N VAL A 29 -1.02 -5.93 3.40
CA VAL A 29 -1.73 -5.18 4.44
C VAL A 29 -0.90 -5.16 5.73
N GLN A 30 -0.39 -6.31 6.18
CA GLN A 30 0.45 -6.39 7.37
C GLN A 30 1.69 -5.49 7.23
N ALA A 31 2.43 -5.59 6.12
CA ALA A 31 3.61 -4.78 5.89
C ALA A 31 3.28 -3.27 5.87
N SER A 32 2.11 -2.91 5.34
CA SER A 32 1.65 -1.52 5.28
C SER A 32 1.25 -0.97 6.65
N LEU A 33 0.59 -1.77 7.49
CA LEU A 33 0.29 -1.42 8.88
C LEU A 33 1.57 -1.28 9.71
N ASP A 34 2.50 -2.22 9.57
CA ASP A 34 3.81 -2.16 10.23
C ASP A 34 4.58 -0.89 9.85
N PHE A 35 4.54 -0.52 8.57
CA PHE A 35 5.11 0.74 8.10
C PHE A 35 4.44 1.93 8.77
N LEU A 36 3.10 1.99 8.79
CA LEU A 36 2.36 3.09 9.40
C LEU A 36 2.60 3.21 10.92
N ILE A 37 2.83 2.09 11.59
CA ILE A 37 3.13 2.02 13.03
C ILE A 37 4.55 2.49 13.33
N LYS A 38 5.53 2.10 12.49
CA LYS A 38 6.96 2.40 12.69
C LYS A 38 7.37 3.78 12.15
N LYS A 39 6.51 4.43 11.38
CA LYS A 39 6.83 5.70 10.73
C LYS A 39 7.14 6.79 11.76
N LYS A 40 8.03 7.70 11.40
CA LYS A 40 8.35 8.88 12.22
C LYS A 40 7.38 10.03 11.95
N ASP A 41 7.27 10.94 12.91
CA ASP A 41 6.55 12.18 12.70
C ASP A 41 7.20 13.00 11.57
N GLY A 42 6.39 13.50 10.64
CA GLY A 42 6.85 14.17 9.42
C GLY A 42 6.95 13.28 8.17
N GLU A 43 6.88 11.95 8.32
CA GLU A 43 6.81 11.02 7.18
C GLU A 43 5.40 10.92 6.61
N THR A 44 5.30 10.52 5.34
CA THR A 44 4.04 10.36 4.60
C THR A 44 3.03 9.56 5.44
N PRO A 45 1.82 10.11 5.70
CA PRO A 45 0.82 9.46 6.54
C PRO A 45 0.07 8.34 5.80
N ALA A 46 0.66 7.75 4.76
CA ALA A 46 -0.02 6.77 3.93
C ALA A 46 0.93 5.70 3.42
N ALA A 47 0.42 4.47 3.38
CA ALA A 47 1.02 3.33 2.71
C ALA A 47 0.19 3.00 1.47
N THR A 48 0.85 2.70 0.35
CA THR A 48 0.20 2.33 -0.91
C THR A 48 0.80 1.05 -1.46
N PHE A 49 -0.06 0.15 -1.97
CA PHE A 49 0.39 -1.11 -2.56
C PHE A 49 -0.58 -1.60 -3.65
N PRO A 50 -0.08 -2.33 -4.66
CA PRO A 50 -0.94 -2.95 -5.66
C PRO A 50 -1.75 -4.09 -5.05
N ILE A 51 -3.03 -4.23 -5.43
CA ILE A 51 -3.89 -5.33 -4.98
C ILE A 51 -3.64 -6.54 -5.91
N PRO A 52 -3.16 -7.69 -5.40
CA PRO A 52 -2.85 -8.85 -6.23
C PRO A 52 -4.03 -9.29 -7.11
N GLY A 53 -3.77 -9.60 -8.38
CA GLY A 53 -4.79 -10.07 -9.32
C GLY A 53 -5.68 -8.97 -9.93
N THR A 54 -5.46 -7.69 -9.57
CA THR A 54 -6.28 -6.57 -10.07
C THR A 54 -5.42 -5.47 -10.70
N ARG A 55 -6.06 -4.47 -11.31
CA ARG A 55 -5.41 -3.21 -11.73
C ARG A 55 -5.50 -2.11 -10.67
N ASN A 56 -5.97 -2.46 -9.47
CA ASN A 56 -6.28 -1.52 -8.41
C ASN A 56 -5.10 -1.36 -7.45
N ILE A 57 -5.06 -0.20 -6.81
CA ILE A 57 -4.04 0.17 -5.83
C ILE A 57 -4.76 0.55 -4.55
N ALA A 58 -4.37 -0.09 -3.45
CA ALA A 58 -4.82 0.26 -2.12
C ALA A 58 -3.98 1.40 -1.54
N ARG A 59 -4.63 2.22 -0.73
CA ARG A 59 -4.04 3.31 0.05
C ARG A 59 -4.58 3.26 1.47
N LEU A 60 -3.72 2.92 2.42
CA LEU A 60 -4.01 3.04 3.85
C LEU A 60 -3.51 4.41 4.31
N TYR A 61 -4.35 5.20 4.97
CA TYR A 61 -3.97 6.51 5.50
C TYR A 61 -4.15 6.53 7.01
N PHE A 62 -3.13 7.01 7.71
CA PHE A 62 -3.06 7.20 9.15
C PHE A 62 -2.44 8.57 9.45
N GLY A 63 -3.28 9.57 9.69
CA GLY A 63 -2.85 10.95 9.85
C GLY A 63 -3.93 11.90 10.35
N PRO A 64 -3.56 13.16 10.65
CA PRO A 64 -4.49 14.18 11.10
C PRO A 64 -5.37 14.69 9.94
N VAL A 65 -6.64 14.96 10.23
CA VAL A 65 -7.62 15.48 9.25
C VAL A 65 -7.20 16.84 8.69
N ASP A 66 -6.56 17.66 9.50
CA ASP A 66 -6.07 18.97 9.11
C ASP A 66 -4.75 19.31 9.83
N LYS A 67 -4.24 20.52 9.61
CA LYS A 67 -2.91 20.94 10.09
C LYS A 67 -2.93 21.54 11.51
N ARG A 68 -4.08 21.61 12.17
CA ARG A 68 -4.19 22.16 13.53
C ARG A 68 -3.57 21.19 14.54
N LYS A 69 -3.08 21.73 15.65
CA LYS A 69 -2.42 20.95 16.72
C LYS A 69 -3.36 19.96 17.40
N ASP A 70 -4.65 20.24 17.40
CA ASP A 70 -5.74 19.47 18.00
C ASP A 70 -6.57 18.70 16.96
N ALA A 71 -6.06 18.57 15.73
CA ALA A 71 -6.74 17.85 14.67
C ALA A 71 -6.96 16.39 15.08
N ARG A 72 -8.19 15.89 14.84
CA ARG A 72 -8.49 14.47 15.00
C ARG A 72 -7.61 13.66 14.04
N TRP A 73 -7.18 12.50 14.48
CA TRP A 73 -6.50 11.53 13.64
C TRP A 73 -7.51 10.60 13.02
N HIS A 74 -7.32 10.28 11.74
CA HIS A 74 -8.15 9.33 11.01
C HIS A 74 -7.32 8.15 10.52
N TYR A 75 -7.94 6.98 10.56
CA TYR A 75 -7.53 5.81 9.78
C TYR A 75 -8.57 5.53 8.70
N THR A 76 -8.12 5.56 7.44
CA THR A 76 -8.98 5.34 6.27
C THR A 76 -8.36 4.36 5.31
N VAL A 77 -9.21 3.58 4.65
CA VAL A 77 -8.83 2.66 3.58
C VAL A 77 -9.40 3.23 2.29
N GLY A 78 -8.56 3.38 1.27
CA GLY A 78 -8.97 3.77 -0.06
C GLY A 78 -8.43 2.82 -1.11
N VAL A 79 -9.17 2.66 -2.20
CA VAL A 79 -8.76 1.92 -3.39
C VAL A 79 -9.03 2.75 -4.63
N TYR A 80 -8.08 2.74 -5.56
CA TYR A 80 -8.21 3.43 -6.85
C TYR A 80 -7.70 2.56 -8.00
N LYS A 81 -8.28 2.74 -9.19
CA LYS A 81 -7.84 2.04 -10.40
C LYS A 81 -6.65 2.75 -11.02
N LYS A 82 -5.55 2.04 -11.27
CA LYS A 82 -4.33 2.62 -11.84
C LYS A 82 -4.63 3.29 -13.19
N GLY A 83 -4.24 4.57 -13.31
CA GLY A 83 -4.47 5.39 -14.51
C GLY A 83 -5.82 6.11 -14.52
N THR A 84 -6.54 6.14 -13.40
CA THR A 84 -7.80 6.87 -13.25
C THR A 84 -7.70 7.92 -12.14
N ASN A 85 -8.66 8.86 -12.12
CA ASN A 85 -8.79 9.87 -11.06
C ASN A 85 -9.83 9.47 -9.99
N MET A 86 -10.26 8.21 -9.95
CA MET A 86 -11.31 7.74 -9.03
C MET A 86 -10.70 7.01 -7.84
N LEU A 87 -11.02 7.50 -6.64
CA LEU A 87 -10.72 6.86 -5.37
C LEU A 87 -12.05 6.54 -4.68
N VAL A 88 -12.27 5.28 -4.35
CA VAL A 88 -13.33 4.89 -3.40
C VAL A 88 -12.65 4.65 -2.07
N SER A 89 -13.15 5.27 -1.01
CA SER A 89 -12.56 5.14 0.30
C SER A 89 -13.64 5.19 1.36
N HIS A 90 -13.43 4.45 2.44
CA HIS A 90 -14.19 4.65 3.65
C HIS A 90 -13.30 4.80 4.87
N TYR A 91 -13.94 5.25 5.93
CA TYR A 91 -13.32 5.61 7.17
C TYR A 91 -13.57 4.50 8.20
N LEU A 92 -12.53 4.12 8.94
CA LEU A 92 -12.63 3.05 9.94
C LEU A 92 -12.54 3.58 11.38
N LYS A 93 -11.69 4.58 11.65
CA LYS A 93 -11.48 5.11 13.01
C LYS A 93 -11.03 6.58 13.05
N SER A 94 -11.53 7.34 14.03
CA SER A 94 -11.26 8.76 14.33
C SER A 94 -11.12 8.87 15.83
N GLY A 95 -10.22 9.72 16.25
CA GLY A 95 -9.97 9.96 17.65
C GLY A 95 -8.71 10.77 17.85
N THR A 96 -8.11 10.61 19.01
CA THR A 96 -6.72 11.01 19.24
C THR A 96 -5.78 10.14 18.41
N LYS A 97 -4.51 10.57 18.28
CA LYS A 97 -3.48 9.77 17.62
C LYS A 97 -3.37 8.39 18.26
N GLU A 98 -3.38 8.34 19.60
CA GLU A 98 -3.25 7.14 20.40
C GLU A 98 -4.41 6.19 20.20
N GLU A 99 -5.65 6.68 20.18
CA GLU A 99 -6.84 5.85 19.95
C GLU A 99 -6.83 5.17 18.57
N VAL A 100 -6.42 5.91 17.54
CA VAL A 100 -6.33 5.39 16.18
C VAL A 100 -5.13 4.45 16.04
N TYR A 101 -4.03 4.76 16.73
CA TYR A 101 -2.84 3.92 16.77
C TYR A 101 -3.10 2.56 17.45
N GLU A 102 -3.81 2.54 18.57
CA GLU A 102 -4.19 1.29 19.24
C GLU A 102 -5.21 0.50 18.41
N TYR A 103 -6.11 1.18 17.70
CA TYR A 103 -7.03 0.52 16.78
C TYR A 103 -6.28 -0.28 15.70
N ILE A 104 -5.30 0.30 14.99
CA ILE A 104 -4.65 -0.39 13.86
C ILE A 104 -3.73 -1.57 14.24
N LYS A 105 -3.46 -1.77 15.54
CA LYS A 105 -2.59 -2.86 16.03
C LYS A 105 -3.31 -4.19 16.22
N THR A 106 -4.64 -4.20 16.28
CA THR A 106 -5.37 -5.41 16.62
C THR A 106 -5.55 -6.31 15.40
N GLU A 107 -5.57 -7.62 15.63
CA GLU A 107 -5.81 -8.60 14.57
C GLU A 107 -7.21 -8.44 13.94
N GLU A 108 -8.20 -8.10 14.75
CA GLU A 108 -9.56 -7.79 14.32
C GLU A 108 -9.58 -6.64 13.30
N ASN A 109 -8.90 -5.54 13.61
CA ASN A 109 -8.88 -4.35 12.75
C ASN A 109 -8.00 -4.54 11.51
N LYS A 110 -7.00 -5.43 11.58
CA LYS A 110 -6.28 -5.90 10.39
C LYS A 110 -7.21 -6.68 9.46
N ASN A 111 -8.01 -7.61 9.99
CA ASN A 111 -8.99 -8.35 9.20
C ASN A 111 -10.03 -7.41 8.59
N GLN A 112 -10.51 -6.43 9.37
CA GLN A 112 -11.39 -5.39 8.85
C GLN A 112 -10.75 -4.57 7.72
N THR A 113 -9.45 -4.25 7.83
CA THR A 113 -8.69 -3.58 6.77
C THR A 113 -8.62 -4.45 5.51
N ILE A 114 -8.33 -5.75 5.64
CA ILE A 114 -8.26 -6.68 4.50
C ILE A 114 -9.61 -6.76 3.80
N THR A 115 -10.70 -6.94 4.56
CA THR A 115 -12.07 -6.94 4.02
C THR A 115 -12.38 -5.64 3.29
N SER A 116 -12.08 -4.50 3.92
CA SER A 116 -12.29 -3.18 3.32
C SER A 116 -11.56 -3.02 1.97
N VAL A 117 -10.32 -3.51 1.87
CA VAL A 117 -9.56 -3.44 0.61
C VAL A 117 -10.20 -4.30 -0.47
N LYS A 118 -10.71 -5.49 -0.13
CA LYS A 118 -11.40 -6.39 -1.07
C LYS A 118 -12.68 -5.75 -1.59
N GLU A 119 -13.56 -5.32 -0.70
CA GLU A 119 -14.85 -4.70 -1.04
C GLU A 119 -14.66 -3.42 -1.87
N LEU A 120 -13.78 -2.51 -1.44
CA LEU A 120 -13.51 -1.28 -2.19
C LEU A 120 -12.86 -1.55 -3.56
N SER A 121 -12.13 -2.65 -3.70
CA SER A 121 -11.59 -3.05 -5.01
C SER A 121 -12.71 -3.51 -5.95
N GLU A 122 -13.67 -4.27 -5.45
CA GLU A 122 -14.85 -4.69 -6.20
C GLU A 122 -15.69 -3.48 -6.63
N ASP A 123 -15.95 -2.54 -5.70
CA ASP A 123 -16.68 -1.29 -5.99
C ASP A 123 -16.02 -0.46 -7.09
N VAL A 124 -14.69 -0.36 -7.06
CA VAL A 124 -13.91 0.37 -8.07
C VAL A 124 -14.04 -0.29 -9.44
N ASP A 125 -14.00 -1.62 -9.49
CA ASP A 125 -14.12 -2.36 -10.74
C ASP A 125 -15.55 -2.36 -11.29
N GLU A 126 -16.58 -2.44 -10.45
CA GLU A 126 -17.98 -2.33 -10.87
C GLU A 126 -18.24 -0.98 -11.55
N ARG A 127 -17.76 0.12 -10.95
CA ARG A 127 -17.94 1.49 -11.48
C ARG A 127 -17.16 1.77 -12.77
N TRP A 128 -16.20 0.92 -13.14
CA TRP A 128 -15.31 1.09 -14.29
C TRP A 128 -15.17 -0.20 -15.11
N SER A 129 -16.29 -0.93 -15.23
CA SER A 129 -16.44 -2.10 -16.10
C SER A 129 -16.77 -1.72 -17.54
#